data_AF-A0A2P1UMM5-F1
#
_entry.id   AF-A0A2P1UMM5-F1
#
_cell.length_a   1.000
_cell.length_b   1.000
_cell.length_c   1.000
_cell.angle_alpha   90.00
_cell.angle_beta   90.00
_cell.angle_gamma   90.00
#
_symmetry.space_group_name_H-M   'P 1'
#
loop_
_entity.id
_entity.type
_entity.pdbx_description
1 polymer ?
#
loop_
_entity_poly.entity_id
_entity_poly.type
_entity_poly.pdbx_seq_one_letter_code
_entity_poly.pdbx_strand_id
1 'polypeptide(L)' 'MFDNFELISQKGSHRKWRGRDQDTQVIVPYHQGRDLPTGTLRNIMITAMIPEGEWKSP' A
#
# COMPACT_ATOMS: atom_id res chain seq x y z
N MET A 1 1.20 -10.03 -3.93
CA MET A 1 0.88 -8.95 -2.96
C MET A 1 0.67 -7.68 -3.77
N PHE A 2 -0.56 -7.12 -3.72
CA PHE A 2 -1.14 -6.13 -4.64
C PHE A 2 -1.59 -6.63 -6.03
N ASP A 3 -1.77 -7.94 -6.24
CA ASP A 3 -2.26 -8.46 -7.54
C ASP A 3 -3.66 -7.91 -7.92
N ASN A 4 -4.40 -7.42 -6.92
CA ASN A 4 -5.69 -6.74 -7.06
C ASN A 4 -5.63 -5.20 -7.06
N PHE A 5 -4.46 -4.59 -7.23
CA PHE A 5 -4.31 -3.14 -7.31
C PHE A 5 -3.71 -2.70 -8.64
N GLU A 6 -4.21 -1.58 -9.16
CA GLU A 6 -3.66 -0.91 -10.32
C GLU A 6 -3.04 0.44 -9.93
N LEU A 7 -1.91 0.77 -10.56
CA LEU A 7 -1.28 2.08 -10.41
C LEU A 7 -2.06 3.10 -11.24
N ILE A 8 -2.67 4.09 -10.59
CA ILE A 8 -3.50 5.10 -11.26
C ILE A 8 -2.85 6.49 -11.33
N SER A 9 -1.84 6.76 -10.49
CA SER A 9 -1.09 8.02 -10.55
C SER A 9 0.25 7.94 -9.82
N GLN A 10 1.18 8.82 -10.18
CA GLN A 10 2.43 9.04 -9.46
C GLN A 10 2.74 10.53 -9.38
N LYS A 11 3.14 11.00 -8.20
CA LYS A 11 3.65 12.36 -7.97
C LYS A 11 4.94 12.28 -7.16
N GLY A 12 6.06 12.60 -7.79
CA GLY A 12 7.37 12.42 -7.18
C GLY A 12 7.61 10.96 -6.77
N SER A 13 8.01 10.76 -5.53
CA SER A 13 8.24 9.43 -4.93
C SER A 13 6.96 8.69 -4.53
N HIS A 14 5.77 9.28 -4.64
CA HIS A 14 4.53 8.67 -4.15
C HIS A 14 3.72 8.07 -5.30
N ARG A 15 3.31 6.81 -5.12
CA ARG A 15 2.46 6.08 -6.07
C ARG A 15 1.07 5.88 -5.48
N LYS A 16 0.04 6.19 -6.28
CA LYS A 16 -1.36 5.99 -5.92
C LYS A 16 -1.89 4.73 -6.60
N TRP A 17 -2.38 3.81 -5.80
CA TRP A 17 -2.91 2.52 -6.22
C TRP A 17 -4.41 2.48 -5.96
N ARG A 18 -5.18 1.91 -6.88
CA ARG A 18 -6.62 1.65 -6.74
C ARG A 18 -6.88 0.15 -6.74
N GLY A 19 -7.70 -0.32 -5.81
CA GLY A 19 -8.18 -1.70 -5.80
C GLY A 19 -9.12 -1.94 -6.98
N ARG A 20 -9.02 -3.10 -7.63
CA ARG A 20 -9.91 -3.48 -8.74
C ARG A 20 -11.28 -3.94 -8.25
N ASP A 21 -11.29 -4.68 -7.15
CA ASP A 21 -12.50 -5.29 -6.59
C ASP A 21 -13.15 -4.43 -5.49
N GLN A 22 -12.45 -3.38 -5.06
CA GLN A 22 -12.83 -2.50 -3.96
C GLN A 22 -12.52 -1.08 -4.39
N ASP A 23 -13.37 -0.09 -4.09
CA ASP A 23 -13.09 1.33 -4.36
C ASP A 23 -12.06 1.93 -3.37
N THR A 24 -11.09 1.11 -2.99
CA THR A 24 -10.02 1.43 -2.06
C THR A 24 -8.89 2.12 -2.82
N GLN A 25 -8.32 3.17 -2.24
CA GLN A 25 -7.18 3.88 -2.81
C GLN A 25 -6.08 4.04 -1.76
N VAL A 26 -4.85 3.71 -2.13
CA VAL A 26 -3.70 3.72 -1.22
C VAL A 26 -2.56 4.49 -1.85
N ILE A 27 -1.88 5.31 -1.04
CA ILE A 27 -0.66 6.00 -1.46
C ILE A 27 0.53 5.29 -0.83
N VAL A 28 1.43 4.80 -1.68
CA VAL A 28 2.65 4.11 -1.27
C VAL A 28 3.86 5.00 -1.59
N PRO A 29 4.58 5.50 -0.58
CA PRO A 29 5.84 6.20 -0.79
C PRO A 29 6.93 5.25 -1.27
N TYR A 30 7.76 5.70 -2.22
CA TYR A 30 8.94 5.00 -2.70
C TYR A 30 10.16 5.92 -2.60
N HIS A 31 10.87 5.84 -1.47
CA HIS A 31 12.05 6.67 -1.18
C HIS A 31 13.35 5.96 -1.56
N GLN A 32 13.59 5.74 -2.85
CA GLN A 32 14.88 5.23 -3.37
C GLN A 32 15.35 3.93 -2.69
N GLY A 33 14.43 3.02 -2.37
CA GLY A 33 14.77 1.74 -1.74
C GLY A 33 15.04 1.79 -0.23
N ARG A 34 14.79 2.92 0.45
CA ARG A 34 14.78 2.95 1.92
C ARG A 34 13.55 2.25 2.48
N ASP A 35 13.74 1.60 3.63
CA ASP A 35 12.64 1.01 4.38
C ASP A 35 11.64 2.05 4.83
N LEU A 36 10.37 1.69 4.76
CA LEU A 36 9.29 2.50 5.30
C LEU A 36 9.21 2.28 6.81
N PRO A 37 8.95 3.32 7.62
CA PRO A 37 8.66 3.16 9.03
C PRO A 37 7.51 2.16 9.25
N THR A 38 7.58 1.35 10.30
CA THR A 38 6.57 0.32 10.61
C THR A 38 5.16 0.91 10.70
N GLY A 39 5.01 2.11 11.25
CA GLY A 39 3.72 2.81 11.30
C GLY A 39 3.16 3.15 9.91
N THR A 40 4.03 3.53 8.97
CA THR A 40 3.66 3.81 7.58
C THR A 40 3.24 2.54 6.86
N LEU A 41 4.02 1.46 7.00
CA LEU A 41 3.66 0.15 6.46
C LEU A 41 2.30 -0.30 7.01
N ARG A 42 2.11 -0.25 8.32
CA ARG A 42 0.84 -0.61 8.97
C ARG A 42 -0.34 0.20 8.41
N ASN A 43 -0.19 1.51 8.26
CA ASN A 43 -1.24 2.36 7.71
C ASN A 43 -1.58 1.99 6.26
N ILE A 44 -0.57 1.69 5.44
CA ILE A 44 -0.75 1.19 4.07
C ILE A 44 -1.57 -0.11 4.08
N MET A 45 -1.21 -1.07 4.93
CA MET A 45 -1.91 -2.37 4.99
C MET A 45 -3.36 -2.24 5.43
N ILE A 46 -3.64 -1.42 6.45
CA ILE A 46 -5.01 -1.15 6.94
C ILE A 46 -5.82 -0.44 5.86
N THR A 47 -5.27 0.61 5.24
CA THR A 47 -5.98 1.37 4.20
C THR A 47 -6.22 0.51 2.96
N ALA A 48 -5.28 -0.38 2.64
CA ALA A 48 -5.44 -1.36 1.56
C ALA A 48 -6.46 -2.47 1.88
N MET A 49 -7.06 -2.46 3.08
CA MET A 49 -7.99 -3.49 3.56
C MET A 49 -7.39 -4.90 3.52
N ILE A 50 -6.07 -5.01 3.69
CA ILE A 50 -5.39 -6.31 3.73
C ILE A 50 -5.56 -6.89 5.14
N PRO A 51 -6.17 -8.08 5.29
CA PRO A 51 -6.40 -8.71 6.59
C PRO A 51 -5.14 -8.77 7.44
N GLU A 52 -5.25 -8.47 8.74
CA GLU A 52 -4.09 -8.43 9.63
C GLU A 52 -3.30 -9.76 9.65
N GLY A 53 -3.99 -10.90 9.52
CA GLY A 53 -3.36 -12.22 9.46
C GLY A 53 -2.47 -12.48 8.24
N GLU A 54 -2.52 -11.64 7.20
CA GLU A 54 -1.65 -11.77 6.03
C GLU A 54 -0.29 -11.09 6.21
N TRP A 55 -0.15 -10.16 7.17
CA TRP A 55 1.06 -9.35 7.31
C TRP A 55 1.56 -9.17 8.74
N LYS A 56 0.75 -9.53 9.73
CA LYS A 56 1.26 -9.78 11.08
C LYS A 56 1.80 -11.21 11.11
N SER A 57 3.11 -11.33 11.29
CA SER A 57 3.69 -12.61 11.69
C SER A 57 3.10 -13.03 13.05
N PRO A 58 2.97 -14.35 13.33
CA PRO A 58 2.60 -14.86 14.64
C PRO A 58 3.51 -14.36 15.77
#